data_AF-A0A2G5WIZ2-F1
#
_entry.id   AF-A0A2G5WIZ2-F1
#
_cell.length_a   1.000
_cell.length_b   1.000
_cell.length_c   1.000
_cell.angle_alpha   90.00
_cell.angle_beta   90.00
_cell.angle_gamma   90.00
#
_symmetry.space_group_name_H-M   'P 1'
#
loop_
_entity.id
_entity.type
_entity.pdbx_description
1 polymer ?
#
loop_
_entity_poly.entity_id
_entity_poly.type
_entity_poly.pdbx_seq_one_letter_code
_entity_poly.pdbx_strand_id
1 'polypeptide(L)'
;MNYRISNKQVFEQAQLRSVSDVPFTEEELQNGMMLAIAKEDATLALYLVEVDGHKKFEVRWDDSHELFTGWYTAWENFTWCLNIAGN
;
A
#
# COMPACT_ATOMS: atom_id res chain seq x y z
N MET A 1 3.24 -10.87 13.13
CA MET A 1 2.99 -9.93 12.00
C MET A 1 2.67 -10.73 10.76
N ASN A 2 1.45 -10.59 10.28
CA ASN A 2 0.87 -11.40 9.19
C ASN A 2 1.10 -10.76 7.81
N TYR A 3 2.06 -9.83 7.72
CA TYR A 3 2.45 -9.15 6.49
C TYR A 3 3.97 -9.04 6.38
N ARG A 4 4.42 -8.75 5.15
CA ARG A 4 5.80 -8.45 4.79
C ARG A 4 5.86 -7.04 4.23
N ILE A 5 6.89 -6.29 4.61
CA ILE A 5 7.20 -4.97 4.05
C ILE A 5 8.09 -5.17 2.83
N SER A 6 7.70 -4.59 1.69
CA SER A 6 8.44 -4.70 0.42
C SER A 6 9.36 -3.50 0.19
N ASN A 7 8.92 -2.27 0.50
CA ASN A 7 9.74 -1.06 0.44
C ASN A 7 9.80 -0.36 1.80
N LYS A 8 10.77 -0.75 2.63
CA LYS A 8 10.90 -0.28 4.02
C LYS A 8 11.07 1.24 4.12
N GLN A 9 11.88 1.84 3.25
CA GLN A 9 12.16 3.27 3.29
C GLN A 9 10.89 4.10 3.08
N VAL A 10 10.10 3.76 2.06
CA VAL A 10 8.85 4.50 1.76
C VAL A 10 7.77 4.18 2.79
N PHE A 11 7.71 2.94 3.27
CA PHE A 11 6.80 2.54 4.35
C PHE A 11 7.03 3.34 5.65
N GLU A 12 8.29 3.53 6.05
CA GLU A 12 8.64 4.36 7.22
C GLU A 12 8.40 5.85 6.95
N GLN A 13 8.69 6.32 5.74
CA GLN A 13 8.40 7.70 5.34
C GLN A 13 6.90 8.01 5.45
N ALA A 14 6.03 7.14 4.93
CA ALA A 14 4.58 7.34 4.92
C ALA A 14 3.98 7.47 6.32
N GLN A 15 4.58 6.82 7.33
CA GLN A 15 4.16 6.92 8.73
C GLN A 15 4.49 8.27 9.37
N LEU A 16 5.48 8.99 8.85
CA LEU A 16 6.05 10.17 9.50
C LEU A 16 5.81 11.47 8.74
N ARG A 17 5.70 11.39 7.41
CA ARG A 17 5.58 12.57 6.52
C ARG A 17 4.96 12.21 5.18
N SER A 18 4.75 13.23 4.35
CA SER A 18 4.22 13.05 3.00
C SER A 18 5.12 12.16 2.12
N VAL A 19 4.49 11.46 1.19
CA VAL A 19 5.12 10.62 0.16
C VAL A 19 5.06 11.25 -1.24
N SER A 20 4.64 12.52 -1.34
CA SER A 20 4.54 13.24 -2.62
C SER A 20 5.83 13.24 -3.43
N ASP A 21 6.99 13.28 -2.75
CA ASP A 21 8.31 13.36 -3.38
C ASP A 21 8.92 11.99 -3.70
N VAL A 22 8.18 10.88 -3.50
CA VAL A 22 8.69 9.54 -3.76
C VAL A 22 8.76 9.31 -5.28
N PRO A 23 9.97 9.13 -5.85
CA PRO A 23 10.10 8.85 -7.27
C PRO A 23 9.64 7.43 -7.57
N PHE A 24 9.00 7.24 -8.72
CA PHE A 24 8.63 5.93 -9.23
C PHE A 24 9.55 5.55 -10.38
N THR A 25 9.87 4.26 -10.46
CA THR A 25 10.41 3.63 -11.67
C THR A 25 9.31 3.45 -12.72
N GLU A 26 9.68 3.13 -13.97
CA GLU A 26 8.71 2.86 -15.04
C GLU A 26 7.74 1.72 -14.69
N GLU A 27 8.22 0.69 -13.99
CA GLU A 27 7.39 -0.42 -13.51
C GLU A 27 6.40 0.03 -12.44
N GLU A 28 6.85 0.84 -11.48
CA GLU A 28 6.01 1.36 -10.40
C GLU A 28 4.98 2.40 -10.89
N LEU A 29 5.27 3.11 -11.98
CA LEU A 29 4.30 3.97 -12.65
C LEU A 29 3.15 3.16 -13.25
N GLN A 30 3.40 1.93 -13.71
CA GLN A 30 2.38 1.07 -14.30
C GLN A 30 1.63 0.24 -13.24
N ASN A 31 2.35 -0.31 -12.27
CA ASN A 31 1.82 -1.31 -11.34
C ASN A 31 1.60 -0.78 -9.92
N GLY A 32 2.17 0.37 -9.59
CA GLY A 32 2.30 0.86 -8.22
C GLY A 32 3.55 0.33 -7.50
N MET A 33 4.04 1.10 -6.53
CA MET A 33 5.11 0.69 -5.62
C MET A 33 4.52 -0.09 -4.45
N MET A 34 4.85 -1.38 -4.35
CA MET A 34 4.38 -2.22 -3.26
C MET A 34 5.04 -1.83 -1.93
N LEU A 35 4.22 -1.49 -0.94
CA LEU A 35 4.70 -1.14 0.41
C LEU A 35 4.61 -2.33 1.36
N ALA A 36 3.49 -3.05 1.35
CA ALA A 36 3.27 -4.22 2.17
C ALA A 36 2.40 -5.27 1.47
N ILE A 37 2.54 -6.52 1.84
CA ILE A 37 1.75 -7.66 1.35
C ILE A 37 1.44 -8.62 2.49
N ALA A 38 0.25 -9.20 2.53
CA ALA A 38 -0.07 -10.22 3.51
C ALA A 38 0.75 -11.50 3.28
N LYS A 39 1.06 -12.22 4.35
CA LYS A 39 1.84 -13.47 4.28
C LYS A 39 0.98 -14.67 3.89
N GLU A 40 -0.27 -14.67 4.35
CA GLU A 40 -1.20 -15.79 4.20
C GLU A 40 -2.10 -15.61 2.97
N ASP A 41 -2.26 -14.38 2.49
CA ASP A 41 -3.03 -14.05 1.29
C ASP A 41 -2.21 -13.15 0.35
N ALA A 42 -1.70 -13.72 -0.74
CA ALA A 42 -0.88 -12.98 -1.69
C ALA A 42 -1.68 -11.93 -2.50
N THR A 43 -3.01 -11.95 -2.43
CA THR A 43 -3.87 -10.97 -3.11
C THR A 43 -4.06 -9.70 -2.30
N LEU A 44 -3.84 -9.76 -0.97
CA LEU A 44 -3.95 -8.61 -0.08
C LEU A 44 -2.62 -7.84 -0.02
N ALA A 45 -2.59 -6.65 -0.61
CA ALA A 45 -1.39 -5.82 -0.67
C ALA A 45 -1.71 -4.32 -0.61
N LEU A 46 -0.77 -3.57 -0.04
CA LEU A 46 -0.80 -2.10 0.04
C LEU A 46 0.26 -1.54 -0.90
N TYR A 47 -0.18 -0.66 -1.80
CA TYR A 47 0.65 0.02 -2.78
C TYR A 47 0.64 1.53 -2.56
N LEU A 48 1.71 2.18 -3.01
CA LEU A 48 1.72 3.59 -3.35
C LEU A 48 1.55 3.70 -4.86
N VAL A 49 0.56 4.46 -5.31
CA VAL A 49 0.26 4.70 -6.72
C VAL A 49 0.25 6.19 -7.03
N GLU A 50 0.33 6.54 -8.31
CA GLU A 50 0.11 7.90 -8.78
C GLU A 50 -1.19 7.96 -9.57
N VAL A 51 -2.10 8.83 -9.13
CA VAL A 51 -3.41 9.04 -9.75
C VAL A 51 -3.58 10.54 -9.96
N ASP A 52 -3.77 10.95 -11.21
CA ASP A 52 -3.90 12.36 -11.60
C ASP A 52 -2.73 13.23 -11.09
N GLY A 53 -1.51 12.70 -11.16
CA GLY A 53 -0.29 13.38 -10.68
C GLY A 53 -0.14 13.47 -9.16
N HIS A 54 -1.02 12.82 -8.39
CA HIS A 54 -0.96 12.78 -6.94
C HIS A 54 -0.66 11.38 -6.43
N LYS A 55 0.27 11.28 -5.47
CA LYS A 55 0.52 10.03 -4.77
C LYS A 55 -0.67 9.67 -3.87
N LYS A 56 -1.18 8.45 -4.05
CA LYS A 56 -2.26 7.85 -3.25
C LYS A 56 -1.84 6.47 -2.80
N PHE A 57 -2.44 6.01 -1.72
CA PHE A 57 -2.30 4.63 -1.26
C PHE A 57 -3.43 3.80 -1.84
N GLU A 58 -3.12 2.59 -2.28
CA GLU A 58 -4.09 1.66 -2.81
C GLU A 58 -4.01 0.35 -2.01
N VAL A 59 -5.12 -0.03 -1.40
CA VAL A 59 -5.27 -1.38 -0.82
C VAL A 59 -5.94 -2.25 -1.88
N ARG A 60 -5.24 -3.30 -2.29
CA ARG A 60 -5.74 -4.32 -3.22
C ARG A 60 -6.03 -5.59 -2.44
N TRP A 61 -7.18 -6.20 -2.67
CA TRP A 61 -7.51 -7.51 -2.12
C TRP A 61 -8.45 -8.24 -3.08
N ASP A 62 -8.00 -9.41 -3.57
CA ASP A 62 -8.69 -10.17 -4.62
C ASP A 62 -9.01 -9.28 -5.84
N ASP A 63 -10.29 -9.16 -6.23
CA ASP A 63 -10.74 -8.27 -7.32
C ASP A 63 -11.08 -6.83 -6.84
N SER A 64 -10.87 -6.51 -5.56
CA SER A 64 -11.24 -5.23 -4.95
C SER A 64 -10.03 -4.31 -4.78
N HIS A 65 -10.28 -3.01 -5.00
CA HIS A 65 -9.28 -1.95 -4.93
C HIS A 65 -9.87 -0.72 -4.25
N GLU A 66 -9.21 -0.23 -3.20
CA GLU A 66 -9.60 1.00 -2.50
C GLU A 66 -8.46 2.01 -2.49
N LEU A 67 -8.76 3.26 -2.86
CA LEU A 67 -7.80 4.36 -2.93
C LEU A 67 -7.96 5.30 -1.73
N PHE A 68 -6.83 5.68 -1.14
CA PHE A 68 -6.75 6.54 0.03
C PHE A 68 -5.73 7.66 -0.19
N THR A 69 -6.02 8.84 0.33
CA THR A 69 -5.09 9.98 0.29
C THR A 69 -4.13 10.00 1.47
N GLY A 70 -4.54 9.42 2.61
CA GLY A 70 -3.77 9.41 3.85
C GLY A 70 -3.24 8.03 4.22
N TRP A 71 -2.00 7.99 4.71
CA TRP A 71 -1.35 6.77 5.18
C TRP A 71 -2.18 6.05 6.25
N TYR A 72 -2.63 6.76 7.28
CA TYR A 72 -3.32 6.14 8.41
C TYR A 72 -4.58 5.38 7.99
N THR A 73 -5.43 5.99 7.16
CA THR A 73 -6.66 5.34 6.67
C THR A 73 -6.36 4.13 5.80
N ALA A 74 -5.37 4.23 4.90
CA ALA A 74 -4.94 3.10 4.07
C ALA A 74 -4.40 1.95 4.93
N TRP A 75 -3.61 2.29 5.95
CA TRP A 75 -3.01 1.32 6.87
C TRP A 75 -4.06 0.64 7.76
N GLU A 76 -5.02 1.40 8.29
CA GLU A 76 -6.16 0.85 9.05
C GLU A 76 -6.98 -0.11 8.19
N ASN A 77 -7.29 0.26 6.95
CA ASN A 77 -8.00 -0.63 6.01
C ASN A 77 -7.20 -1.90 5.72
N PHE A 78 -5.92 -1.78 5.36
CA PHE A 78 -5.05 -2.94 5.11
C PHE A 78 -4.97 -3.88 6.32
N THR A 79 -4.80 -3.33 7.53
CA THR A 79 -4.74 -4.13 8.76
C THR A 79 -6.07 -4.75 9.17
N TRP A 80 -7.19 -4.10 8.86
CA TRP A 80 -8.52 -4.69 9.00
C TRP A 80 -8.70 -5.87 8.04
N CYS A 81 -8.35 -5.71 6.76
CA CYS A 81 -8.36 -6.80 5.77
C CYS A 81 -7.46 -7.96 6.21
N LEU A 82 -6.26 -7.68 6.74
CA LEU A 82 -5.34 -8.69 7.27
C LEU A 82 -5.97 -9.52 8.40
N ASN A 83 -6.76 -8.88 9.26
CA ASN A 83 -7.44 -9.55 10.36
C ASN A 83 -8.62 -10.42 9.89
N ILE A 84 -9.26 -10.04 8.78
CA ILE A 84 -10.31 -10.87 8.17
C ILE A 84 -9.70 -12.06 7.44
N ALA A 85 -8.64 -11.86 6.66
CA ALA A 85 -7.99 -12.92 5.91
C ALA A 85 -7.32 -14.00 6.81
N GLY A 86 -6.89 -13.62 8.01
CA GLY A 86 -6.25 -14.51 8.98
C GLY A 86 -7.19 -15.19 9.99
N ASN A 87 -8.51 -14.97 9.89
CA ASN A 87 -9.55 -15.64 10.71
C ASN A 87 -10.30 -16.68 9.88
#